data_AF-A0A8T5MSV1-F1
#
_entry.id   AF-A0A8T5MSV1-F1
#
_cell.length_a   1.000
_cell.length_b   1.000
_cell.length_c   1.000
_cell.angle_alpha   90.00
_cell.angle_beta   90.00
_cell.angle_gamma   90.00
#
_symmetry.space_group_name_H-M   'P 1'
#
loop_
_entity.id
_entity.type
_entity.pdbx_description
1 polymer ?
#
loop_
_entity_poly.entity_id
_entity_poly.type
_entity_poly.pdbx_seq_one_letter_code
_entity_poly.pdbx_strand_id
1 'polypeptide(L)'
;DKKVARKPSESCLATRIPFNSEVTLERLKRIEKAEEFIRSIGLSSVRVRDHFPVARIEVPRDEFDQVLGAEDLVSELKRLGYKFVTMDIEGYKA
;
A
#
# COMPACT_ATOMS: atom_id res chain seq x y z
N ASP A 1 -27.42 0.08 -22.52
CA ASP A 1 -27.05 -0.80 -21.39
C ASP A 1 -25.58 -1.17 -21.39
N LYS A 2 -24.73 -0.45 -20.63
CA LYS A 2 -23.34 -0.87 -20.37
C LYS A 2 -23.26 -1.33 -18.92
N LYS A 3 -23.03 -2.63 -18.73
CA LYS A 3 -22.83 -3.28 -17.43
C LYS A 3 -21.69 -2.58 -16.68
N VAL A 4 -22.03 -1.82 -15.64
CA VAL A 4 -21.07 -1.34 -14.66
C VAL A 4 -20.68 -2.55 -13.80
N ALA A 5 -19.51 -3.12 -14.06
CA ALA A 5 -18.92 -4.09 -13.16
C ALA A 5 -18.60 -3.37 -11.84
N ARG A 6 -19.38 -3.65 -10.78
CA ARG A 6 -19.02 -3.29 -9.40
C ARG A 6 -17.80 -4.13 -8.99
N LYS A 7 -16.61 -3.74 -9.42
CA LYS A 7 -15.40 -3.97 -8.60
C LYS A 7 -15.56 -3.08 -7.36
N PRO A 8 -15.08 -3.50 -6.17
CA PRO A 8 -15.02 -2.61 -5.03
C PRO A 8 -14.38 -1.30 -5.49
N SER A 9 -14.91 -0.15 -5.06
CA SER A 9 -14.34 1.14 -5.41
C SER A 9 -12.93 1.22 -4.81
N GLU A 10 -11.94 0.68 -5.51
CA GLU A 10 -10.55 0.90 -5.20
C GLU A 10 -10.33 2.41 -5.30
N SER A 11 -10.24 3.04 -4.14
CA SER A 11 -9.88 4.44 -4.01
C SER A 11 -8.64 4.71 -4.87
N CYS A 12 -8.69 5.77 -5.68
CA CYS A 12 -7.62 6.14 -6.61
C CYS A 12 -6.24 6.10 -5.92
N LEU A 13 -5.24 5.45 -6.52
CA LEU A 13 -3.87 5.33 -5.98
C LEU A 13 -3.26 6.69 -5.60
N ALA A 14 -3.66 7.77 -6.26
CA ALA A 14 -3.22 9.14 -5.90
C ALA A 14 -3.52 9.51 -4.45
N THR A 15 -4.55 8.92 -3.82
CA THR A 15 -4.88 9.13 -2.39
C THR A 15 -3.81 8.59 -1.42
N ARG A 16 -2.87 7.77 -1.90
CA ARG A 16 -1.73 7.30 -1.11
C ARG A 16 -0.60 8.32 -1.05
N ILE A 17 -0.65 9.34 -1.90
CA ILE A 17 0.34 10.41 -1.96
C ILE A 17 -0.13 11.56 -1.05
N PRO A 18 0.74 12.14 -0.21
CA PRO A 18 0.38 13.28 0.65
C PRO A 18 -0.19 14.44 -0.16
N PHE A 19 -1.11 15.20 0.43
CA PHE A 19 -1.61 16.43 -0.17
C PHE A 19 -0.47 17.40 -0.52
N ASN A 20 -0.66 18.19 -1.57
CA ASN A 20 0.33 19.13 -2.11
C ASN A 20 1.64 18.47 -2.60
N SER A 21 1.64 17.15 -2.78
CA SER A 21 2.75 16.44 -3.41
C SER A 21 2.43 16.17 -4.88
N GLU A 22 3.46 16.21 -5.73
CA GLU A 22 3.33 15.87 -7.14
C GLU A 22 2.97 14.39 -7.32
N VAL A 23 1.94 14.13 -8.13
CA VAL A 23 1.55 12.79 -8.55
C VAL A 23 2.27 12.47 -9.85
N THR A 24 3.21 11.53 -9.79
CA THR A 24 3.95 11.06 -10.97
C THR A 24 3.64 9.59 -11.24
N LEU A 25 3.79 9.17 -12.50
CA LEU A 25 3.59 7.77 -12.90
C LEU A 25 4.53 6.82 -12.15
N GLU A 26 5.76 7.26 -11.85
CA GLU A 26 6.73 6.50 -11.07
C GLU A 26 6.21 6.20 -9.65
N ARG A 27 5.69 7.22 -8.96
CA ARG A 27 5.12 7.06 -7.61
C ARG A 27 3.93 6.13 -7.63
N LEU A 28 3.01 6.32 -8.58
CA LEU A 28 1.83 5.47 -8.73
C LEU A 28 2.22 4.00 -8.96
N LYS A 29 3.18 3.73 -9.85
CA LYS A 29 3.70 2.37 -10.09
C LYS A 29 4.38 1.77 -8.87
N ARG A 30 5.14 2.57 -8.11
CA ARG A 30 5.77 2.13 -6.87
C ARG A 30 4.73 1.72 -5.83
N ILE A 31 3.68 2.52 -5.65
CA ILE A 31 2.57 2.23 -4.73
C ILE A 31 1.83 0.97 -5.17
N GLU A 32 1.45 0.89 -6.45
CA GLU A 32 0.75 -0.25 -7.02
C GLU A 32 1.50 -1.56 -6.76
N LYS A 33 2.79 -1.61 -7.13
CA LYS A 33 3.63 -2.80 -6.91
C LYS A 33 3.78 -3.16 -5.43
N ALA A 34 3.91 -2.16 -4.55
CA ALA A 34 4.02 -2.40 -3.12
C ALA A 34 2.71 -3.00 -2.56
N GLU A 35 1.56 -2.45 -2.94
CA GLU A 35 0.26 -2.99 -2.52
C GLU A 35 -0.03 -4.36 -3.14
N GLU A 36 0.35 -4.61 -4.40
CA GLU A 36 0.23 -5.93 -5.04
C GLU A 36 1.03 -7.00 -4.31
N PHE A 37 2.30 -6.71 -3.99
CA PHE A 37 3.14 -7.62 -3.21
C PHE A 37 2.52 -7.89 -1.84
N ILE A 38 2.09 -6.85 -1.11
CA ILE A 38 1.53 -7.03 0.23
C ILE A 38 0.20 -7.82 0.18
N ARG A 39 -0.66 -7.58 -0.81
CA ARG A 39 -1.88 -8.40 -1.02
C ARG A 39 -1.56 -9.87 -1.25
N SER A 40 -0.44 -10.18 -1.90
CA SER A 40 -0.01 -11.57 -2.15
C SER A 40 0.33 -12.35 -0.87
N ILE A 41 0.57 -11.66 0.26
CA ILE A 41 0.81 -12.25 1.58
C ILE A 41 -0.51 -12.77 2.21
N GLY A 42 -1.66 -12.43 1.62
CA GLY A 42 -2.98 -12.89 2.09
C GLY A 42 -3.73 -11.89 2.97
N LEU A 43 -3.41 -10.59 2.86
CA LEU A 43 -4.12 -9.52 3.58
C LEU A 43 -5.42 -9.15 2.88
N SER A 44 -6.47 -8.88 3.64
CA SER A 44 -7.80 -8.54 3.08
C SER A 44 -7.87 -7.13 2.51
N SER A 45 -7.09 -6.20 3.08
CA SER A 45 -6.96 -4.83 2.59
C SER A 45 -5.60 -4.24 2.92
N VAL A 46 -5.11 -3.37 2.03
CA VAL A 46 -3.83 -2.68 2.23
C VAL A 46 -3.89 -1.30 1.59
N ARG A 47 -3.27 -0.32 2.26
CA ARG A 47 -2.80 0.92 1.65
C ARG A 47 -1.32 1.07 1.90
N VAL A 48 -0.56 1.42 0.88
CA VAL A 48 0.84 1.86 1.04
C VAL A 48 0.89 3.36 0.80
N ARG A 49 0.96 4.15 1.88
CA ARG A 49 1.14 5.61 1.78
C ARG A 49 2.58 5.92 1.38
N ASP A 50 2.73 6.71 0.32
CA ASP A 50 4.02 7.08 -0.25
C ASP A 50 4.53 8.41 0.32
N HIS A 51 5.13 8.34 1.51
CA HIS A 51 5.88 9.43 2.13
C HIS A 51 7.35 9.36 1.74
N PHE A 52 7.61 9.17 0.44
CA PHE A 52 8.95 8.85 -0.09
C PHE A 52 10.08 9.67 0.59
N PRO A 53 11.12 9.01 1.12
CA PRO A 53 11.48 7.60 0.90
C PRO A 53 10.85 6.60 1.92
N VAL A 54 9.79 6.98 2.63
CA VAL A 54 9.08 6.11 3.60
C VAL A 54 7.85 5.46 2.96
N ALA A 55 7.76 4.13 3.02
CA ALA A 55 6.52 3.40 2.86
C ALA A 55 5.84 3.28 4.22
N ARG A 56 4.61 3.80 4.34
CA ARG A 56 3.76 3.57 5.53
C ARG A 56 2.60 2.68 5.15
N ILE A 57 2.61 1.47 5.71
CA ILE A 57 1.65 0.40 5.45
C ILE A 57 0.46 0.56 6.40
N GLU A 58 -0.75 0.58 5.86
CA GLU A 58 -2.01 0.51 6.60
C GLU A 58 -2.70 -0.81 6.24
N VAL A 59 -2.92 -1.67 7.23
CA VAL A 59 -3.61 -2.97 7.12
C VAL A 59 -4.59 -3.14 8.28
N PRO A 60 -5.59 -4.03 8.21
CA PRO A 60 -6.45 -4.35 9.35
C PRO A 60 -5.62 -4.75 10.58
N ARG A 61 -6.05 -4.31 11.76
CA ARG A 61 -5.28 -4.52 13.00
C ARG A 61 -5.16 -6.00 13.39
N ASP A 62 -6.20 -6.76 13.11
CA ASP A 62 -6.27 -8.21 13.26
C ASP A 62 -5.35 -8.97 12.29
N GLU A 63 -4.78 -8.29 11.30
CA GLU A 63 -3.83 -8.84 10.33
C GLU A 63 -2.38 -8.35 10.54
N PHE A 64 -2.09 -7.61 11.63
CA PHE A 64 -0.74 -7.08 11.89
C PHE A 64 0.34 -8.17 11.96
N ASP A 65 0.03 -9.31 12.57
CA ASP A 65 0.98 -10.41 12.73
C ASP A 65 1.39 -11.02 11.38
N GLN A 66 0.52 -10.99 10.36
CA GLN A 66 0.85 -11.46 9.01
C GLN A 66 1.89 -10.55 8.36
N VAL A 67 1.81 -9.23 8.58
CA VAL A 67 2.80 -8.26 8.09
C VAL A 67 4.13 -8.45 8.82
N LEU A 68 4.08 -8.63 10.14
CA LEU A 68 5.29 -8.80 10.96
C LEU A 68 6.01 -10.13 10.70
N GLY A 69 5.27 -11.18 10.32
CA GLY A 69 5.82 -12.49 9.97
C GLY A 69 6.34 -12.59 8.53
N ALA A 70 6.14 -11.59 7.67
CA ALA A 70 6.55 -11.62 6.28
C ALA A 70 8.04 -11.24 6.12
N GLU A 71 8.92 -12.24 6.12
CA GLU A 71 10.39 -12.05 6.07
C GLU A 71 10.87 -11.20 4.88
N ASP A 72 10.26 -11.38 3.70
CA ASP A 72 10.68 -10.71 2.47
C ASP A 72 10.14 -9.26 2.34
N LEU A 73 9.16 -8.87 3.15
CA LEU A 73 8.42 -7.61 3.00
C LEU A 73 9.32 -6.39 2.93
N VAL A 74 10.25 -6.28 3.88
CA VAL A 74 11.16 -5.13 3.94
C VAL A 74 12.08 -5.12 2.72
N SER A 75 12.56 -6.28 2.28
CA SER A 75 13.47 -6.38 1.14
C SER A 75 12.78 -5.99 -0.17
N GLU A 76 11.54 -6.42 -0.36
CA GLU A 76 10.75 -6.13 -1.56
C GLU A 76 10.41 -4.64 -1.66
N LEU A 77 9.92 -4.03 -0.57
CA LEU A 77 9.64 -2.60 -0.59
C LEU A 77 10.92 -1.76 -0.78
N LYS A 78 12.05 -2.21 -0.25
CA LYS A 78 13.35 -1.56 -0.52
C LYS A 78 13.78 -1.67 -1.98
N ARG A 79 13.53 -2.82 -2.64
CA ARG A 79 13.76 -2.97 -4.10
C ARG A 79 12.93 -1.98 -4.93
N LEU A 80 11.76 -1.60 -4.43
CA LEU A 80 10.91 -0.58 -5.05
C LEU A 80 11.38 0.87 -4.78
N GLY A 81 12.47 1.06 -4.04
CA GLY A 81 13.10 2.37 -3.82
C GLY A 81 12.81 3.01 -2.46
N TYR A 82 12.02 2.37 -1.59
CA TYR A 82 11.82 2.88 -0.23
C TYR A 82 13.08 2.71 0.62
N LYS A 83 13.41 3.72 1.44
CA LYS A 83 14.50 3.63 2.42
C LYS A 83 14.01 3.06 3.74
N PHE A 84 12.78 3.40 4.12
CA PHE A 84 12.16 2.97 5.37
C PHE A 84 10.81 2.34 5.09
N VAL A 85 10.53 1.23 5.77
CA VAL A 85 9.25 0.54 5.75
C VAL A 85 8.68 0.62 7.15
N THR A 86 7.47 1.13 7.27
CA THR A 86 6.79 1.40 8.53
C THR A 86 5.37 0.89 8.46
N MET A 87 4.76 0.59 9.60
CA MET A 87 3.35 0.24 9.72
C MET A 87 2.64 1.31 10.55
N ASP A 88 1.46 1.73 10.09
CA ASP A 88 0.61 2.63 10.84
C ASP A 88 -0.10 1.88 11.96
N ILE A 89 0.20 2.22 13.21
CA ILE A 89 -0.41 1.61 14.39
C ILE A 89 -1.91 1.91 14.51
N GLU A 90 -2.41 2.95 13.82
CA GLU A 90 -3.85 3.19 13.73
C GLU A 90 -4.56 2.08 12.93
N GLY A 91 -3.83 1.41 12.02
CA GLY A 91 -4.34 0.40 11.09
C GLY A 91 -5.11 0.99 9.92
N TYR A 92 -5.65 0.12 9.08
CA TYR A 92 -6.50 0.47 7.96
C TYR A 92 -7.87 0.96 8.47
N LYS A 93 -8.24 2.19 8.08
CA LYS A 93 -9.59 2.72 8.28
C LYS A 93 -10.36 2.64 6.97
N ALA A 94 -11.50 1.94 7.01
CA ALA A 94 -12.43 1.80 5.89
C ALA A 94 -12.92 3.16 5.40
#